data_AF-A0A3B9Z8P4-F1
#
_entry.id   AF-A0A3B9Z8P4-F1
#
_cell.length_a   1.000
_cell.length_b   1.000
_cell.length_c   1.000
_cell.angle_alpha   90.00
_cell.angle_beta   90.00
_cell.angle_gamma   90.00
#
_symmetry.space_group_name_H-M   'P 1'
#
loop_
_entity.id
_entity.type
_entity.pdbx_description
1 polymer ?
#
loop_
_entity_poly.entity_id
_entity_poly.type
_entity_poly.pdbx_seq_one_letter_code
_entity_poly.pdbx_strand_id
1 'polypeptide(L)'
;GSLAVGTDLEHDVLLSLGICVAPEGKGHEGDTAIRVEVIYSDRAPLHVDVPFGVIEILPLPIGERAALKLYPSRDFDVGLGKGEAAAPRVEVQGGAVGIVIDCRGRPLVLPDDNEKRQAKLLQWFQALRAYPALSFVENGKADI
;
A
#
# COMPACT_ATOMS: atom_id res chain seq x y z
N GLY A 1 21.56 13.79 46.21
CA GLY A 1 20.17 13.42 45.87
C GLY A 1 19.84 14.07 44.54
N SER A 2 19.56 13.21 43.55
CA SER A 2 18.96 13.43 42.23
C SER A 2 18.92 14.85 41.62
N LEU A 3 19.71 15.05 40.56
CA LEU A 3 19.40 15.97 39.47
C LEU A 3 18.39 15.27 38.56
N ALA A 4 17.18 15.82 38.45
CA ALA A 4 16.23 15.38 37.44
C ALA A 4 16.75 15.81 36.07
N VAL A 5 17.28 14.85 35.31
CA VAL A 5 17.43 14.99 33.86
C VAL A 5 16.03 14.78 33.28
N GLY A 6 15.32 15.87 33.02
CA GLY A 6 14.13 15.83 32.20
C GLY A 6 14.56 15.57 30.75
N THR A 7 14.47 14.31 30.30
CA THR A 7 14.53 13.99 28.88
C THR A 7 13.16 14.31 28.27
N ASP A 8 12.85 15.60 28.14
CA ASP A 8 11.76 16.07 27.29
C ASP A 8 12.17 15.89 25.82
N LEU A 9 12.03 14.66 25.34
CA LEU A 9 11.80 14.35 23.93
C LEU A 9 10.69 13.30 23.85
N GLU A 10 9.59 13.59 24.53
CA GLU A 10 8.40 12.76 24.52
C GLU A 10 7.59 13.09 23.25
N HIS A 11 7.66 12.18 22.27
CA HIS A 11 6.69 11.98 21.16
C HIS A 11 6.83 12.81 19.87
N ASP A 12 8.03 12.90 19.30
CA ASP A 12 8.15 13.28 17.87
C ASP A 12 8.84 12.17 17.05
N VAL A 13 8.50 10.90 17.34
CA VAL A 13 8.92 9.79 16.48
C VAL A 13 7.95 9.75 15.30
N LEU A 14 8.32 10.39 14.19
CA LEU A 14 7.75 10.08 12.88
C LEU A 14 8.00 8.60 12.59
N LEU A 15 7.00 7.78 12.86
CA LEU A 15 7.06 6.36 12.57
C LEU A 15 7.12 6.20 11.05
N SER A 16 8.20 5.61 10.53
CA SER A 16 8.28 5.25 9.12
C SER A 16 7.13 4.31 8.79
N LEU A 17 6.18 4.75 7.96
CA LEU A 17 5.07 3.91 7.50
C LEU A 17 5.57 2.84 6.52
N GLY A 18 6.67 3.12 5.82
CA GLY A 18 7.29 2.26 4.82
C GLY A 18 7.36 2.96 3.47
N ILE A 19 7.22 2.20 2.39
CA ILE A 19 7.29 2.72 1.02
C ILE A 19 5.93 2.61 0.32
N CYS A 20 5.61 3.57 -0.53
CA CYS A 20 4.45 3.54 -1.41
C CYS A 20 4.88 3.57 -2.87
N VAL A 21 4.47 2.57 -3.64
CA VAL A 21 4.59 2.51 -5.10
C VAL A 21 3.19 2.74 -5.66
N ALA A 22 3.01 3.84 -6.40
CA ALA A 22 1.71 4.20 -6.96
C ALA A 22 1.83 4.45 -8.47
N PRO A 23 1.70 3.40 -9.29
CA PRO A 23 1.87 3.52 -10.73
C PRO A 23 0.89 4.54 -11.33
N GLU A 24 1.37 5.39 -12.23
CA GLU A 24 0.56 6.32 -13.01
C GLU A 24 0.00 5.62 -14.25
N GLY A 25 -1.32 5.59 -14.39
CA GLY A 25 -1.97 4.91 -15.50
C GLY A 25 -3.44 4.62 -15.25
N LYS A 26 -4.08 4.08 -16.28
CA LYS A 26 -5.48 3.62 -16.27
C LYS A 26 -5.52 2.22 -16.86
N GLY A 27 -6.39 1.38 -16.33
CA GLY A 27 -6.64 0.03 -16.85
C GLY A 27 -8.11 -0.35 -16.68
N HIS A 28 -8.43 -1.61 -16.98
CA HIS A 28 -9.72 -2.17 -16.59
C HIS A 28 -9.60 -2.80 -15.21
N GLU A 29 -10.69 -2.72 -14.45
CA GLU A 29 -10.77 -3.32 -13.13
C GLU A 29 -10.39 -4.81 -13.19
N GLY A 30 -9.44 -5.23 -12.35
CA GLY A 30 -8.98 -6.62 -12.30
C GLY A 30 -7.81 -6.97 -13.23
N ASP A 31 -7.52 -6.18 -14.27
CA ASP A 31 -6.33 -6.38 -15.09
C ASP A 31 -5.06 -6.12 -14.26
N THR A 32 -3.99 -6.90 -14.45
CA THR A 32 -2.72 -6.66 -13.75
C THR A 32 -2.17 -5.28 -14.10
N ALA A 33 -2.02 -4.41 -13.09
CA ALA A 33 -1.41 -3.09 -13.26
C ALA A 33 0.12 -3.15 -13.16
N ILE A 34 0.63 -3.98 -12.25
CA ILE A 34 2.04 -4.14 -11.96
C ILE A 34 2.32 -5.51 -11.37
N ARG A 35 3.44 -6.14 -11.77
CA ARG A 35 4.03 -7.24 -10.99
C ARG A 35 5.15 -6.72 -10.12
N VAL A 36 5.24 -7.25 -8.92
CA VAL A 36 6.21 -6.85 -7.91
C VAL A 36 7.00 -8.08 -7.46
N GLU A 37 8.32 -7.94 -7.42
CA GLU A 37 9.23 -8.92 -6.84
C GLU A 37 9.94 -8.26 -5.65
N VAL A 38 9.71 -8.81 -4.45
CA VAL A 38 10.39 -8.41 -3.22
C VAL A 38 11.43 -9.47 -2.88
N ILE A 39 12.69 -9.05 -2.84
CA ILE A 39 13.83 -9.92 -2.58
C ILE A 39 14.35 -9.61 -1.19
N TYR A 40 14.09 -10.51 -0.26
CA TYR A 40 14.56 -10.42 1.13
C TYR A 40 15.96 -11.01 1.28
N SER A 41 16.66 -10.62 2.34
CA SER A 41 17.99 -11.17 2.65
C SER A 41 17.93 -12.52 3.37
N ASP A 42 16.83 -12.81 4.05
CA ASP A 42 16.72 -13.89 5.03
C ASP A 42 15.60 -14.90 4.74
N ARG A 43 14.78 -14.66 3.71
CA ARG A 43 13.63 -15.49 3.34
C ARG A 43 13.41 -15.54 1.83
N ALA A 44 12.56 -16.46 1.40
CA ALA A 44 12.21 -16.64 -0.01
C ALA A 44 11.62 -15.35 -0.61
N PRO A 45 11.92 -15.05 -1.90
CA PRO A 45 11.36 -13.88 -2.56
C PRO A 45 9.84 -13.98 -2.67
N LEU A 46 9.18 -12.83 -2.64
CA LEU A 46 7.74 -12.70 -2.82
C LEU A 46 7.45 -12.12 -4.21
N HIS A 47 6.60 -12.81 -4.97
CA HIS A 47 6.12 -12.35 -6.28
C HIS A 47 4.62 -12.10 -6.20
N VAL A 48 4.18 -10.89 -6.57
CA VAL A 48 2.76 -10.50 -6.53
C VAL A 48 2.38 -9.76 -7.79
N ASP A 49 1.28 -10.19 -8.40
CA ASP A 49 0.59 -9.48 -9.47
C ASP A 49 -0.51 -8.63 -8.82
N VAL A 50 -0.39 -7.30 -8.92
CA VAL A 50 -1.34 -6.38 -8.30
C VAL A 50 -2.31 -5.86 -9.36
N PRO A 51 -3.61 -6.17 -9.24
CA PRO A 51 -4.63 -5.68 -10.18
C PRO A 51 -4.81 -4.17 -10.17
N PHE A 52 -5.31 -3.62 -11.27
CA PHE A 52 -5.82 -2.26 -11.32
C PHE A 52 -7.07 -2.14 -10.45
N GLY A 53 -7.17 -1.00 -9.77
CA GLY A 53 -8.26 -0.65 -8.89
C GLY A 53 -8.02 -1.03 -7.42
N VAL A 54 -6.94 -1.72 -7.05
CA VAL A 54 -6.72 -2.15 -5.65
C VAL A 54 -5.55 -1.44 -4.97
N ILE A 55 -5.51 -1.55 -3.64
CA ILE A 55 -4.31 -1.28 -2.84
C ILE A 55 -3.89 -2.64 -2.27
N GLU A 56 -2.60 -2.96 -2.37
CA GLU A 56 -2.01 -4.18 -1.82
C GLU A 56 -0.89 -3.82 -0.83
N ILE A 57 -0.79 -4.56 0.27
CA ILE A 57 0.25 -4.35 1.29
C ILE A 57 1.17 -5.56 1.34
N LEU A 58 2.44 -5.38 0.93
CA LEU A 58 3.46 -6.41 1.00
C LEU A 58 4.28 -6.28 2.30
N PRO A 59 4.59 -7.40 2.99
CA PRO A 59 5.19 -7.37 4.31
C PRO A 59 6.68 -6.97 4.24
N LEU A 60 6.99 -5.82 4.84
CA LEU A 60 8.37 -5.40 5.14
C LEU A 60 8.38 -4.65 6.47
N PRO A 61 8.53 -5.37 7.61
CA PRO A 61 8.52 -4.78 8.95
C PRO A 61 9.60 -3.71 9.20
N ILE A 62 9.38 -2.89 10.23
CA ILE A 62 10.36 -1.90 10.70
C ILE A 62 11.70 -2.57 10.98
N GLY A 63 12.79 -1.98 10.48
CA GLY A 63 14.15 -2.47 10.67
C GLY A 63 14.63 -3.43 9.58
N GLU A 64 13.73 -3.92 8.73
CA GLU A 64 14.09 -4.79 7.62
C GLU A 64 14.39 -4.01 6.33
N ARG A 65 15.19 -4.63 5.47
CA ARG A 65 15.54 -4.13 4.13
C ARG A 65 15.26 -5.22 3.11
N ALA A 66 14.84 -4.80 1.92
CA ALA A 66 14.66 -5.69 0.80
C ALA A 66 14.98 -4.95 -0.50
N ALA A 67 15.19 -5.71 -1.56
CA ALA A 67 15.26 -5.14 -2.89
C ALA A 67 13.94 -5.32 -3.61
N LEU A 68 13.48 -4.26 -4.26
CA LEU A 68 12.25 -4.20 -5.00
C LEU A 68 12.54 -4.17 -6.50
N LYS A 69 11.88 -5.03 -7.26
CA LYS A 69 11.77 -4.91 -8.72
C LYS A 69 10.31 -4.76 -9.10
N LEU A 70 10.06 -3.88 -10.04
CA LEU A 70 8.73 -3.49 -10.48
C LEU A 70 8.59 -3.74 -11.97
N TYR A 71 7.51 -4.38 -12.38
CA TYR A 71 7.20 -4.68 -13.77
C TYR A 71 5.81 -4.11 -14.07
N PRO A 72 5.69 -2.79 -14.34
CA PRO A 72 4.40 -2.19 -14.68
C PRO A 72 3.91 -2.74 -16.03
N SER A 73 2.59 -2.91 -16.14
CA SER A 73 1.96 -3.22 -17.43
C SER A 73 2.07 -2.01 -18.37
N ARG A 74 1.91 -2.25 -19.67
CA ARG A 74 2.13 -1.26 -20.75
C ARG A 74 1.51 0.13 -20.53
N ASP A 75 0.36 0.20 -19.86
CA ASP A 75 -0.44 1.41 -19.68
C ASP A 75 -0.11 2.14 -18.36
N PHE A 76 0.88 1.65 -17.62
CA PHE A 76 1.33 2.18 -16.32
C PHE A 76 2.80 2.62 -16.36
N ASP A 77 3.11 3.61 -15.52
CA ASP A 77 4.44 4.17 -15.31
C ASP A 77 4.74 4.26 -13.81
N VAL A 78 5.96 3.89 -13.41
CA VAL A 78 6.44 3.98 -12.00
C VAL A 78 7.48 5.08 -11.81
N GLY A 79 7.52 6.06 -12.71
CA GLY A 79 8.47 7.18 -12.71
C GLY A 79 9.69 6.97 -13.62
N LEU A 80 9.60 6.05 -14.58
CA LEU A 80 10.70 5.69 -15.51
C LEU A 80 10.29 5.83 -16.98
N GLY A 81 9.07 6.29 -17.26
CA GLY A 81 8.44 6.26 -18.56
C GLY A 81 7.48 5.08 -18.69
N LYS A 82 6.45 5.24 -19.53
CA LYS A 82 5.43 4.21 -19.77
C LYS A 82 6.03 2.96 -20.40
N GLY A 83 5.58 1.79 -19.95
CA GLY A 83 5.81 0.51 -20.63
C GLY A 83 6.32 -0.60 -19.72
N GLU A 84 6.55 -1.77 -20.31
CA GLU A 84 6.99 -3.00 -19.61
C GLU A 84 8.47 -2.98 -19.15
N ALA A 85 9.15 -1.83 -19.22
CA ALA A 85 10.52 -1.73 -18.76
C ALA A 85 10.55 -1.93 -17.24
N ALA A 86 11.13 -3.05 -16.80
CA ALA A 86 11.31 -3.32 -15.38
C ALA A 86 12.05 -2.15 -14.72
N ALA A 87 11.52 -1.65 -13.61
CA ALA A 87 12.28 -0.68 -12.81
C ALA A 87 13.58 -1.32 -12.33
N PRO A 88 14.69 -0.56 -12.29
CA PRO A 88 15.94 -1.05 -11.72
C PRO A 88 15.69 -1.53 -10.29
N ARG A 89 16.49 -2.50 -9.86
CA ARG A 89 16.47 -2.99 -8.48
C ARG A 89 16.69 -1.82 -7.53
N VAL A 90 15.71 -1.49 -6.69
CA VAL A 90 15.81 -0.44 -5.67
C VAL A 90 15.84 -1.08 -4.29
N GLU A 91 16.82 -0.69 -3.47
CA GLU A 91 16.86 -1.09 -2.06
C GLU A 91 15.88 -0.23 -1.26
N VAL A 92 14.98 -0.89 -0.53
CA VAL A 92 13.91 -0.26 0.26
C VAL A 92 14.01 -0.68 1.72
N GLN A 93 13.50 0.17 2.61
CA GLN A 93 13.41 -0.11 4.04
C GLN A 93 11.95 -0.26 4.46
N GLY A 94 11.71 -1.20 5.36
CA GLY A 94 10.39 -1.46 5.93
C GLY A 94 9.90 -0.37 6.87
N GLY A 95 8.62 -0.47 7.20
CA GLY A 95 7.92 0.48 8.06
C GLY A 95 6.72 -0.18 8.74
N ALA A 96 5.96 0.63 9.49
CA ALA A 96 4.81 0.17 10.25
C ALA A 96 3.71 -0.49 9.40
N VAL A 97 3.57 -0.06 8.14
CA VAL A 97 2.63 -0.62 7.16
C VAL A 97 3.33 -1.61 6.23
N GLY A 98 4.58 -1.33 5.83
CA GLY A 98 5.36 -2.15 4.91
C GLY A 98 5.47 -1.52 3.52
N ILE A 99 5.30 -2.31 2.46
CA ILE A 99 5.31 -1.83 1.08
C ILE A 99 3.86 -1.70 0.61
N VAL A 100 3.40 -0.48 0.37
CA VAL A 100 2.08 -0.18 -0.21
C VAL A 100 2.20 -0.16 -1.73
N ILE A 101 1.40 -0.96 -2.42
CA ILE A 101 1.22 -0.89 -3.87
C ILE A 101 -0.16 -0.30 -4.15
N ASP A 102 -0.22 0.97 -4.55
CA ASP A 102 -1.45 1.71 -4.82
C ASP A 102 -1.76 1.73 -6.32
N CYS A 103 -2.55 0.76 -6.76
CA CYS A 103 -2.96 0.56 -8.15
C CYS A 103 -4.36 1.13 -8.45
N ARG A 104 -4.86 2.06 -7.64
CA ARG A 104 -6.20 2.66 -7.85
C ARG A 104 -6.34 3.47 -9.14
N GLY A 105 -5.22 3.79 -9.78
CA GLY A 105 -5.15 4.58 -11.00
C GLY A 105 -4.90 6.06 -10.75
N ARG A 106 -4.26 6.70 -11.72
CA ARG A 106 -3.95 8.13 -11.70
C ARG A 106 -4.28 8.76 -13.06
N PRO A 107 -5.11 9.81 -13.11
CA PRO A 107 -5.90 10.34 -12.00
C PRO A 107 -6.89 9.29 -11.46
N LEU A 108 -7.17 9.37 -10.15
CA LEU A 108 -8.14 8.50 -9.49
C LEU A 108 -9.55 8.79 -10.00
N VAL A 109 -10.23 7.78 -10.52
CA VAL A 109 -11.63 7.88 -10.95
C VAL A 109 -12.48 7.00 -10.05
N LEU A 110 -13.46 7.60 -9.39
CA LEU A 110 -14.42 6.87 -8.56
C LEU A 110 -15.65 6.48 -9.39
N PRO A 111 -16.31 5.35 -9.07
CA PRO A 111 -17.60 5.03 -9.66
C PRO A 111 -18.65 6.12 -9.39
N ASP A 112 -19.44 6.48 -10.40
CA ASP A 112 -20.55 7.43 -10.26
C ASP A 112 -21.68 6.87 -9.40
N ASP A 113 -21.89 5.55 -9.47
CA ASP A 113 -22.86 4.85 -8.63
C ASP A 113 -22.42 4.86 -7.16
N ASN A 114 -23.32 5.26 -6.27
CA ASN A 114 -23.01 5.45 -4.84
C ASN A 114 -22.64 4.14 -4.14
N GLU A 115 -23.35 3.05 -4.42
CA GLU A 115 -23.10 1.75 -3.78
C GLU A 115 -21.75 1.19 -4.22
N LYS A 116 -21.46 1.21 -5.52
CA LYS A 116 -20.16 0.80 -6.07
C LYS A 116 -19.02 1.64 -5.50
N ARG A 117 -19.22 2.94 -5.34
CA ARG A 117 -18.22 3.84 -4.77
C ARG A 117 -17.95 3.52 -3.30
N GLN A 118 -18.98 3.31 -2.49
CA GLN A 118 -18.84 2.94 -1.08
C GLN A 118 -18.13 1.60 -0.93
N ALA A 119 -18.54 0.59 -1.69
CA ALA A 119 -17.89 -0.72 -1.69
C ALA A 119 -16.39 -0.59 -2.02
N LYS A 120 -16.04 0.26 -2.98
CA LYS A 120 -14.66 0.49 -3.38
C LYS A 120 -13.82 1.17 -2.30
N LEU A 121 -14.37 2.19 -1.65
CA LEU A 121 -13.70 2.87 -0.54
C LEU A 121 -13.48 1.92 0.65
N LEU A 122 -14.49 1.11 0.99
CA LEU A 122 -14.39 0.11 2.05
C LEU A 122 -13.32 -0.94 1.74
N GLN A 123 -13.24 -1.43 0.50
CA GLN A 123 -12.19 -2.34 0.06
C GLN A 123 -10.80 -1.73 0.31
N TRP A 124 -10.59 -0.46 -0.04
CA TRP A 124 -9.31 0.21 0.16
C TRP A 124 -8.98 0.44 1.63
N PHE A 125 -9.97 0.81 2.45
CA PHE A 125 -9.75 0.97 3.89
C PHE A 125 -9.40 -0.33 4.58
N GLN A 126 -10.01 -1.45 4.16
CA GLN A 126 -9.68 -2.78 4.66
C GLN A 126 -8.25 -3.18 4.28
N ALA A 127 -7.85 -2.97 3.02
CA ALA A 127 -6.49 -3.24 2.56
C ALA A 127 -5.44 -2.47 3.35
N LEU A 128 -5.69 -1.18 3.61
CA LEU A 128 -4.81 -0.31 4.40
C LEU A 128 -4.84 -0.61 5.91
N ARG A 129 -5.76 -1.48 6.37
CA ARG A 129 -6.06 -1.69 7.80
C ARG A 129 -6.29 -0.35 8.52
N ALA A 130 -6.92 0.60 7.83
CA ALA A 130 -7.11 1.97 8.30
C ALA A 130 -8.00 2.06 9.55
N TYR A 131 -8.82 1.04 9.76
CA TYR A 131 -9.62 0.85 10.96
C TYR A 131 -9.29 -0.51 11.57
N PRO A 132 -9.37 -0.65 12.90
CA PRO A 132 -9.51 -1.95 13.54
C PRO A 132 -10.65 -2.71 12.84
N ALA A 133 -10.60 -4.05 12.86
CA ALA A 133 -11.66 -4.87 12.28
C ALA A 133 -13.02 -4.29 12.70
N LEU A 134 -13.78 -3.80 11.71
CA LEU A 134 -15.02 -3.09 11.97
C LEU A 134 -15.99 -4.08 12.60
N SER A 135 -16.14 -4.00 13.92
CA SER A 135 -17.17 -4.72 14.67
C SER A 135 -18.50 -4.02 14.42
N PHE A 136 -19.05 -4.19 13.22
CA PHE A 136 -20.46 -3.88 13.02
C PHE A 136 -21.25 -4.83 13.90
N VAL A 137 -22.03 -4.24 14.81
CA VAL A 137 -22.99 -4.93 15.66
C VAL A 137 -23.85 -5.82 14.77
N GLU A 138 -23.66 -7.13 14.86
CA GLU A 138 -24.75 -8.08 14.63
C GLU A 138 -25.85 -7.71 15.63
N ASN A 139 -26.82 -6.89 15.19
CA ASN A 139 -28.21 -6.93 15.62
C ASN A 139 -29.00 -5.85 14.88
N GLY A 140 -30.01 -6.30 14.16
CA GLY A 140 -30.88 -5.47 13.34
C GLY A 140 -31.70 -4.44 14.12
N LYS A 141 -32.20 -3.47 13.33
CA LYS A 141 -33.05 -2.31 13.63
C LYS A 141 -32.29 -1.05 14.05
N ALA A 142 -32.23 -0.10 13.11
CA ALA A 142 -32.20 1.32 13.44
C ALA A 142 -33.64 1.83 13.42
N ASP A 143 -34.16 2.19 14.60
CA ASP A 143 -35.35 3.03 14.71
C ASP A 143 -34.92 4.48 14.48
N ILE A 144 -35.37 5.07 13.37
CA ILE A 144 -35.87 6.46 13.22
C ILE A 144 -36.69 6.55 11.93
#